data_AF-A0A2G5UQY4-F1
#
_entry.id   AF-A0A2G5UQY4-F1
#
_cell.length_a   1.000
_cell.length_b   1.000
_cell.length_c   1.000
_cell.angle_alpha   90.00
_cell.angle_beta   90.00
_cell.angle_gamma   90.00
#
_symmetry.space_group_name_H-M   'P 1'
#
loop_
_entity.id
_entity.type
_entity.pdbx_description
1 polymer ?
#
loop_
_entity_poly.entity_id
_entity_poly.type
_entity_poly.pdbx_seq_one_letter_code
_entity_poly.pdbx_strand_id
1 'polypeptide(L)'
;MSELEHPHSSVLTKSALSRAVARYIPKELHKYAKLPFDGSNKVESNGKEELEWMLTNSDNMLRMYGSGEELAENLEIYMGLSSDRWMGYDVIETYYPVAIEYASVSEETFTQKSHMFLVLYHFLYFNVGALKYSEIYYAILSILLKSINARNDESLEFVKTVGIDKIREKVKNEFFENQIFSKQQHCIPNFKECSVMRKSDAFLEIIKEFKKLIPVWNDEYRQLETLIQKLLEEHYSDNTEELEAVFSISQFMVTYVEGIISSYPELFLPYDRVKNPNHPIAVRIFQDNELFVMKSELFNAINLLDPNSRKYEDDNGKILTLNLKSISMEFRNQIRKIDLLFAPIKRTKHAVVPIPTLSGDHCIPAVDALLEILNRLIFCHRIFQKFQEITWPILSAHLAPLLEFFSAHENCPFFVTMEKVELIEESIMNYLNNYKKIPANSVRNAKKDGFTVQNLKNELANLGITSLFPEIQDYAEAVYSEVFKSKKQEFLRTCDLFDAVEKCLLICFFKRFPDVSYL
;
A
#
# COMPACT_ATOMS: atom_id res chain seq x y z
N MET A 1 -15.47 -30.44 -10.62
CA MET A 1 -15.92 -29.08 -10.29
C MET A 1 -16.26 -29.05 -8.81
N SER A 2 -15.26 -28.73 -7.99
CA SER A 2 -15.42 -28.51 -6.55
C SER A 2 -14.22 -27.69 -6.07
N GLU A 3 -14.52 -26.57 -5.43
CA GLU A 3 -13.72 -25.92 -4.38
C GLU A 3 -12.20 -25.77 -4.63
N LEU A 4 -11.86 -24.86 -5.53
CA LEU A 4 -10.70 -24.01 -5.36
C LEU A 4 -11.24 -22.58 -5.50
N GLU A 5 -11.90 -22.12 -4.43
CA GLU A 5 -12.17 -20.70 -4.25
C GLU A 5 -10.87 -19.93 -4.46
N HIS A 6 -10.97 -18.80 -5.15
CA HIS A 6 -9.90 -17.82 -5.29
C HIS A 6 -9.15 -17.65 -3.95
N PRO A 7 -7.80 -17.52 -3.95
CA PRO A 7 -7.03 -17.38 -2.72
C PRO A 7 -7.32 -16.00 -2.09
N HIS A 8 -8.47 -15.86 -1.44
CA HIS A 8 -8.97 -14.61 -0.88
C HIS A 8 -8.64 -14.44 0.61
N SER A 9 -8.08 -15.44 1.29
CA SER A 9 -7.63 -15.24 2.67
C SER A 9 -6.11 -15.09 2.72
N SER A 10 -5.61 -13.87 2.46
CA SER A 10 -4.27 -13.53 2.91
C SER A 10 -4.26 -13.54 4.45
N VAL A 11 -3.22 -14.11 5.04
CA VAL A 11 -3.12 -14.28 6.50
C VAL A 11 -2.58 -12.99 7.09
N LEU A 12 -3.44 -11.99 7.36
CA LEU A 12 -3.03 -10.73 7.97
C LEU A 12 -2.37 -10.97 9.34
N THR A 13 -1.17 -10.43 9.56
CA THR A 13 -0.47 -10.51 10.85
C THR A 13 -0.63 -9.23 11.66
N LYS A 14 -0.38 -9.31 12.97
CA LYS A 14 -0.45 -8.15 13.87
C LYS A 14 0.55 -7.05 13.49
N SER A 15 1.78 -7.45 13.12
CA SER A 15 2.79 -6.54 12.56
C SER A 15 2.30 -5.84 11.29
N ALA A 16 1.76 -6.59 10.31
CA ALA A 16 1.25 -6.00 9.08
C ALA A 16 0.09 -5.02 9.32
N LEU A 17 -0.87 -5.40 10.16
CA LEU A 17 -1.96 -4.51 10.54
C LEU A 17 -1.41 -3.21 11.17
N SER A 18 -0.43 -3.32 12.07
CA SER A 18 0.19 -2.15 12.68
C SER A 18 0.90 -1.25 11.68
N ARG A 19 1.62 -1.81 10.69
CA ARG A 19 2.28 -1.02 9.65
C ARG A 19 1.26 -0.36 8.73
N ALA A 20 0.19 -1.07 8.37
CA ALA A 20 -0.90 -0.51 7.58
C ALA A 20 -1.59 0.66 8.30
N VAL A 21 -1.88 0.52 9.60
CA VAL A 21 -2.41 1.61 10.44
C VAL A 21 -1.45 2.80 10.48
N ALA A 22 -0.15 2.57 10.67
CA ALA A 22 0.85 3.63 10.70
C ALA A 22 0.99 4.37 9.35
N ARG A 23 0.71 3.70 8.23
CA ARG A 23 0.71 4.29 6.88
C ARG A 23 -0.60 4.99 6.52
N TYR A 24 -1.71 4.57 7.10
CA TYR A 24 -3.04 5.10 6.82
C TYR A 24 -3.40 6.29 7.71
N ILE A 25 -2.99 6.26 8.97
CA ILE A 25 -3.25 7.32 9.94
C ILE A 25 -2.10 8.34 9.90
N PRO A 26 -2.36 9.67 9.89
CA PRO A 26 -1.33 10.70 9.93
C PRO A 26 -0.37 10.56 11.10
N LYS A 27 0.91 10.91 10.88
CA LYS A 27 2.01 10.78 11.86
C LYS A 27 1.70 11.50 13.18
N GLU A 28 0.97 12.60 13.13
CA GLU A 28 0.52 13.40 14.28
C GLU A 28 -0.38 12.63 15.25
N LEU A 29 -1.11 11.65 14.74
CA LEU A 29 -2.08 10.85 15.47
C LEU A 29 -1.53 9.48 15.91
N HIS A 30 -0.31 9.10 15.49
CA HIS A 30 0.30 7.79 15.81
C HIS A 30 0.36 7.51 17.32
N LYS A 31 0.61 8.53 18.15
CA LYS A 31 0.59 8.37 19.61
C LYS A 31 -0.76 7.91 20.19
N TYR A 32 -1.85 8.05 19.44
CA TYR A 32 -3.19 7.59 19.81
C TYR A 32 -3.58 6.30 19.09
N ALA A 33 -2.89 5.93 18.02
CA ALA A 33 -3.08 4.70 17.26
C ALA A 33 -2.26 3.55 17.83
N LYS A 34 -2.47 3.25 19.12
CA LYS A 34 -1.76 2.16 19.80
C LYS A 34 -2.52 0.87 19.59
N LEU A 35 -1.89 -0.11 18.94
CA LEU A 35 -2.38 -1.48 18.90
C LEU A 35 -1.77 -2.27 20.08
N PRO A 36 -2.53 -3.18 20.70
CA PRO A 36 -2.11 -3.82 21.96
C PRO A 36 -1.10 -4.96 21.80
N PHE A 37 -0.46 -5.10 20.63
CA PHE A 37 0.33 -6.29 20.31
C PHE A 37 1.56 -6.01 19.46
N ASP A 38 2.58 -6.83 19.65
CA ASP A 38 3.74 -7.00 18.78
C ASP A 38 3.79 -8.44 18.19
N GLY A 39 4.48 -8.61 17.06
CA GLY A 39 4.82 -9.92 16.50
C GLY A 39 4.04 -10.38 15.26
N SER A 40 4.39 -11.59 14.81
CA SER A 40 3.95 -12.23 13.56
C SER A 40 2.65 -13.04 13.68
N ASN A 41 1.97 -12.98 14.83
CA ASN A 41 0.74 -13.73 15.05
C ASN A 41 -0.35 -13.33 14.05
N LYS A 42 -1.12 -14.32 13.59
CA LYS A 42 -2.29 -14.10 12.74
C LYS A 42 -3.33 -13.24 13.47
N VAL A 43 -3.98 -12.38 12.71
CA VAL A 43 -5.12 -11.57 13.13
C VAL A 43 -6.39 -12.24 12.62
N GLU A 44 -7.39 -12.35 13.50
CA GLU A 44 -8.70 -12.84 13.12
C GLU A 44 -9.58 -11.70 12.58
N SER A 45 -10.57 -12.04 11.75
CA SER A 45 -11.58 -11.09 11.26
C SER A 45 -11.00 -9.79 10.67
N ASN A 46 -9.89 -9.86 9.93
CA ASN A 46 -9.18 -8.71 9.33
C ASN A 46 -8.82 -7.58 10.33
N GLY A 47 -8.70 -7.89 11.62
CA GLY A 47 -8.29 -6.94 12.64
C GLY A 47 -9.41 -6.06 13.19
N LYS A 48 -10.67 -6.37 12.89
CA LYS A 48 -11.83 -5.56 13.30
C LYS A 48 -11.84 -5.31 14.81
N GLU A 49 -11.57 -6.33 15.63
CA GLU A 49 -11.59 -6.21 17.09
C GLU A 49 -10.41 -5.38 17.60
N GLU A 50 -9.22 -5.59 17.05
CA GLU A 50 -8.02 -4.83 17.40
C GLU A 50 -8.15 -3.35 17.03
N LEU A 51 -8.74 -3.06 15.87
CA LEU A 51 -9.03 -1.70 15.43
C LEU A 51 -10.11 -1.05 16.28
N GLU A 52 -11.18 -1.75 16.64
CA GLU A 52 -12.21 -1.24 17.56
C GLU A 52 -11.63 -0.91 18.94
N TRP A 53 -10.75 -1.79 19.45
CA TRP A 53 -10.03 -1.55 20.70
C TRP A 53 -9.15 -0.30 20.59
N MET A 54 -8.36 -0.17 19.52
CA MET A 54 -7.51 1.00 19.28
C MET A 54 -8.34 2.30 19.25
N LEU A 55 -9.46 2.29 18.51
CA LEU A 55 -10.33 3.46 18.38
C LEU A 55 -10.94 3.86 19.73
N THR A 56 -11.40 2.89 20.53
CA THR A 56 -11.97 3.12 21.87
C THR A 56 -10.93 3.65 22.87
N ASN A 57 -9.66 3.26 22.72
CA ASN A 57 -8.55 3.65 23.60
C ASN A 57 -7.72 4.82 23.04
N SER A 58 -8.25 5.58 22.08
CA SER A 58 -7.53 6.65 21.36
C SER A 58 -7.63 8.03 21.99
N ASP A 59 -8.07 8.16 23.26
CA ASP A 59 -8.42 9.44 23.88
C ASP A 59 -9.40 10.28 23.06
N ASN A 60 -10.31 9.60 22.33
CA ASN A 60 -11.24 10.21 21.39
C ASN A 60 -10.59 10.93 20.18
N MET A 61 -9.31 10.68 19.90
CA MET A 61 -8.57 11.35 18.83
C MET A 61 -8.74 10.70 17.46
N LEU A 62 -9.21 9.45 17.39
CA LEU A 62 -9.41 8.71 16.14
C LEU A 62 -10.88 8.53 15.73
N ARG A 63 -11.80 9.32 16.30
CA ARG A 63 -13.25 9.17 16.04
C ARG A 63 -13.68 9.46 14.59
N MET A 64 -12.85 10.13 13.80
CA MET A 64 -13.11 10.38 12.37
C MET A 64 -13.08 9.10 11.52
N TYR A 65 -12.40 8.05 12.00
CA TYR A 65 -12.23 6.78 11.28
C TYR A 65 -13.45 5.86 11.35
N GLY A 66 -14.47 6.20 12.14
CA GLY A 66 -15.69 5.39 12.26
C GLY A 66 -15.54 4.26 13.27
N SER A 67 -16.13 3.10 12.98
CA SER A 67 -15.96 1.87 13.75
C SER A 67 -14.73 1.07 13.30
N GLY A 68 -14.30 0.08 14.09
CA GLY A 68 -13.24 -0.87 13.75
C GLY A 68 -13.55 -1.65 12.47
N GLU A 69 -14.82 -1.92 12.20
CA GLU A 69 -15.28 -2.51 10.93
C GLU A 69 -15.07 -1.58 9.74
N GLU A 70 -15.51 -0.33 9.85
CA GLU A 70 -15.31 0.66 8.77
C GLU A 70 -13.83 0.92 8.51
N LEU A 71 -13.00 0.94 9.56
CA LEU A 71 -11.56 1.09 9.41
C LEU A 71 -10.92 -0.16 8.79
N ALA A 72 -11.36 -1.37 9.17
CA ALA A 72 -10.88 -2.61 8.56
C ALA A 72 -11.18 -2.67 7.05
N GLU A 73 -12.40 -2.31 6.64
CA GLU A 73 -12.78 -2.23 5.21
C GLU A 73 -11.90 -1.24 4.43
N ASN A 74 -11.64 -0.06 5.01
CA ASN A 74 -10.76 0.93 4.38
C ASN A 74 -9.31 0.42 4.28
N LEU A 75 -8.80 -0.21 5.35
CA LEU A 75 -7.46 -0.76 5.35
C LEU A 75 -7.31 -1.93 4.39
N GLU A 76 -8.33 -2.76 4.22
CA GLU A 76 -8.33 -3.85 3.24
C GLU A 76 -8.15 -3.32 1.81
N ILE A 77 -8.87 -2.25 1.46
CA ILE A 77 -8.71 -1.56 0.16
C ILE A 77 -7.31 -0.95 0.04
N TYR A 78 -6.85 -0.27 1.10
CA TYR A 78 -5.55 0.42 1.12
C TYR A 78 -4.38 -0.55 1.01
N MET A 79 -4.40 -1.66 1.76
CA MET A 79 -3.38 -2.71 1.75
C MET A 79 -3.42 -3.53 0.47
N GLY A 80 -4.60 -3.98 0.04
CA GLY A 80 -4.76 -4.97 -1.03
C GLY A 80 -4.18 -4.55 -2.38
N LEU A 81 -3.95 -3.25 -2.57
CA LEU A 81 -3.38 -2.67 -3.79
C LEU A 81 -2.01 -2.02 -3.60
N SER A 82 -1.60 -1.83 -2.36
CA SER A 82 -0.31 -1.23 -2.07
C SER A 82 0.78 -2.31 -2.16
N SER A 83 1.99 -1.89 -2.52
CA SER A 83 3.13 -2.80 -2.47
C SER A 83 3.58 -3.06 -1.03
N ASP A 84 4.16 -4.24 -0.79
CA ASP A 84 4.82 -4.56 0.48
C ASP A 84 5.90 -3.52 0.86
N ARG A 85 6.59 -2.98 -0.15
CA ARG A 85 7.60 -1.93 0.00
C ARG A 85 6.97 -0.62 0.50
N TRP A 86 5.81 -0.22 -0.05
CA TRP A 86 5.06 0.95 0.42
C TRP A 86 4.64 0.80 1.88
N MET A 87 4.02 -0.33 2.21
CA MET A 87 3.60 -0.62 3.57
C MET A 87 4.79 -0.76 4.52
N GLY A 88 5.96 -1.08 3.95
CA GLY A 88 7.18 -1.36 4.68
C GLY A 88 7.04 -2.61 5.50
N TYR A 89 6.36 -3.65 5.00
CA TYR A 89 6.23 -4.93 5.71
C TYR A 89 7.59 -5.56 5.98
N ASP A 90 7.65 -6.38 7.02
CA ASP A 90 8.86 -7.18 7.23
C ASP A 90 9.09 -8.10 6.02
N VAL A 91 10.35 -8.32 5.68
CA VAL A 91 10.73 -9.18 4.57
C VAL A 91 10.43 -10.65 4.86
N ILE A 92 10.32 -11.04 6.14
CA ILE A 92 9.85 -12.39 6.51
C ILE A 92 8.33 -12.54 6.47
N GLU A 93 7.58 -11.44 6.44
CA GLU A 93 6.12 -11.50 6.43
C GLU A 93 5.58 -12.09 5.12
N THR A 94 4.44 -12.76 5.23
CA THR A 94 3.72 -13.30 4.07
C THR A 94 3.26 -12.17 3.14
N TYR A 95 3.02 -12.47 1.88
CA TYR A 95 2.40 -11.46 1.01
C TYR A 95 0.91 -11.30 1.33
N TYR A 96 0.49 -10.05 1.54
CA TYR A 96 -0.89 -9.65 1.82
C TYR A 96 -1.71 -9.18 0.60
N PRO A 97 -1.14 -8.46 -0.39
CA PRO A 97 -1.95 -7.91 -1.47
C PRO A 97 -2.52 -9.02 -2.35
N VAL A 98 -3.63 -8.71 -3.03
CA VAL A 98 -4.21 -9.57 -4.07
C VAL A 98 -3.60 -9.14 -5.39
N ALA A 99 -3.22 -10.11 -6.24
CA ALA A 99 -2.69 -9.79 -7.55
C ALA A 99 -3.71 -8.94 -8.33
N ILE A 100 -3.31 -7.72 -8.71
CA ILE A 100 -4.17 -6.80 -9.45
C ILE A 100 -4.21 -7.24 -10.91
N GLU A 101 -5.41 -7.45 -11.42
CA GLU A 101 -5.66 -7.67 -12.84
C GLU A 101 -6.07 -6.37 -13.53
N TYR A 102 -5.50 -6.12 -14.70
CA TYR A 102 -5.76 -4.97 -15.55
C TYR A 102 -6.33 -5.46 -16.88
N ALA A 103 -7.48 -4.92 -17.28
CA ALA A 103 -8.04 -5.16 -18.60
C ALA A 103 -7.40 -4.21 -19.62
N SER A 104 -6.99 -4.72 -20.77
CA SER A 104 -6.55 -3.89 -21.88
C SER A 104 -7.74 -3.35 -22.68
N VAL A 105 -7.47 -2.36 -23.53
CA VAL A 105 -8.43 -1.89 -24.55
C VAL A 105 -8.84 -3.00 -25.53
N SER A 106 -8.02 -4.06 -25.67
CA SER A 106 -8.31 -5.24 -26.48
C SER A 106 -8.99 -6.38 -25.71
N GLU A 107 -9.45 -6.13 -24.47
CA GLU A 107 -10.08 -7.12 -23.57
C GLU A 107 -9.16 -8.28 -23.14
N GLU A 108 -7.85 -8.16 -23.35
CA GLU A 108 -6.86 -9.07 -22.76
C GLU A 108 -6.56 -8.66 -21.32
N THR A 109 -6.28 -9.64 -20.46
CA THR A 109 -6.01 -9.42 -19.04
C THR A 109 -4.53 -9.51 -18.73
N PHE A 110 -4.05 -8.54 -17.96
CA PHE A 110 -2.65 -8.38 -17.56
C PHE A 110 -2.52 -8.30 -16.04
N THR A 111 -1.35 -8.64 -15.52
CA THR A 111 -0.95 -8.34 -14.14
C THR A 111 0.43 -7.71 -14.14
N GLN A 112 0.76 -6.97 -13.08
CA GLN A 112 2.11 -6.45 -12.90
C GLN A 112 3.07 -7.63 -12.69
N LYS A 113 4.25 -7.59 -13.33
CA LYS A 113 5.23 -8.67 -13.24
C LYS A 113 5.68 -8.94 -11.80
N SER A 114 5.82 -7.89 -10.98
CA SER A 114 6.13 -8.04 -9.55
C SER A 114 5.07 -8.87 -8.78
N HIS A 115 3.81 -8.88 -9.24
CA HIS A 115 2.77 -9.74 -8.66
C HIS A 115 2.94 -11.22 -9.03
N MET A 116 3.82 -11.59 -9.97
CA MET A 116 4.11 -12.99 -10.25
C MET A 116 4.83 -13.67 -9.07
N PHE A 117 5.63 -12.92 -8.31
CA PHE A 117 6.25 -13.41 -7.07
C PHE A 117 5.20 -13.67 -5.99
N LEU A 118 4.21 -12.79 -5.85
CA LEU A 118 3.04 -12.98 -4.99
C LEU A 118 2.26 -14.24 -5.37
N VAL A 119 1.93 -14.39 -6.66
CA VAL A 119 1.19 -15.53 -7.19
C VAL A 119 1.95 -16.83 -6.92
N LEU A 120 3.25 -16.86 -7.17
CA LEU A 120 4.10 -18.01 -6.88
C LEU A 120 4.15 -18.31 -5.39
N TYR A 121 4.28 -17.28 -4.53
CA TYR A 121 4.24 -17.43 -3.09
C TYR A 121 2.95 -18.11 -2.63
N HIS A 122 1.77 -17.61 -3.06
CA HIS A 122 0.48 -18.18 -2.67
C HIS A 122 0.32 -19.61 -3.16
N PHE A 123 0.69 -19.91 -4.40
CA PHE A 123 0.64 -21.31 -4.87
C PHE A 123 1.49 -22.23 -4.00
N LEU A 124 2.70 -21.83 -3.66
CA LEU A 124 3.56 -22.67 -2.81
C LEU A 124 3.03 -22.74 -1.37
N TYR A 125 2.56 -21.63 -0.82
CA TYR A 125 1.99 -21.53 0.52
C TYR A 125 0.84 -22.51 0.75
N PHE A 126 -0.13 -22.56 -0.18
CA PHE A 126 -1.30 -23.43 -0.07
C PHE A 126 -1.01 -24.91 -0.36
N ASN A 127 0.03 -25.22 -1.14
CA ASN A 127 0.34 -26.59 -1.53
C ASN A 127 1.26 -27.34 -0.57
N VAL A 128 1.94 -26.63 0.35
CA VAL A 128 2.84 -27.26 1.33
C VAL A 128 2.11 -27.86 2.54
N GLY A 129 0.84 -27.50 2.76
CA GLY A 129 0.03 -28.04 3.85
C GLY A 129 0.48 -27.57 5.24
N ALA A 130 -0.18 -28.06 6.29
CA ALA A 130 0.13 -27.73 7.69
C ALA A 130 1.37 -28.51 8.17
N LEU A 131 2.54 -28.19 7.64
CA LEU A 131 3.80 -28.70 8.17
C LEU A 131 4.07 -28.14 9.56
N LYS A 132 4.65 -28.95 10.43
CA LYS A 132 5.18 -28.47 11.71
C LYS A 132 6.28 -27.44 11.42
N TYR A 133 6.22 -26.30 12.11
CA TYR A 133 7.16 -25.19 11.94
C TYR A 133 7.19 -24.58 10.52
N SER A 134 6.04 -24.61 9.83
CA SER A 134 5.86 -23.98 8.53
C SER A 134 6.23 -22.49 8.49
N GLU A 135 6.23 -21.82 9.64
CA GLU A 135 6.66 -20.41 9.78
C GLU A 135 8.08 -20.15 9.26
N ILE A 136 9.03 -21.05 9.54
CA ILE A 136 10.42 -20.92 9.05
C ILE A 136 10.45 -21.05 7.54
N TYR A 137 9.73 -22.05 7.02
CA TYR A 137 9.59 -22.27 5.58
C TYR A 137 8.99 -21.02 4.89
N TYR A 138 7.88 -20.49 5.41
CA TYR A 138 7.21 -19.32 4.86
C TYR A 138 8.09 -18.07 4.92
N ALA A 139 8.85 -17.89 6.00
CA ALA A 139 9.80 -16.79 6.14
C ALA A 139 10.94 -16.86 5.10
N ILE A 140 11.53 -18.04 4.88
CA ILE A 140 12.56 -18.25 3.86
C ILE A 140 11.99 -18.01 2.46
N LEU A 141 10.79 -18.52 2.18
CA LEU A 141 10.11 -18.31 0.90
C LEU A 141 9.82 -16.82 0.65
N SER A 142 9.34 -16.10 1.67
CA SER A 142 9.12 -14.64 1.60
C SER A 142 10.41 -13.91 1.31
N ILE A 143 11.50 -14.19 2.05
CA ILE A 143 12.82 -13.58 1.82
C ILE A 143 13.31 -13.83 0.40
N LEU A 144 13.24 -15.09 -0.06
CA LEU A 144 13.72 -15.46 -1.39
C LEU A 144 12.98 -14.68 -2.48
N LEU A 145 11.64 -14.73 -2.48
CA LEU A 145 10.84 -14.09 -3.52
C LEU A 145 10.95 -12.55 -3.46
N LYS A 146 10.93 -11.96 -2.26
CA LYS A 146 11.07 -10.50 -2.09
C LYS A 146 12.46 -10.01 -2.50
N SER A 147 13.53 -10.77 -2.21
CA SER A 147 14.89 -10.42 -2.61
C SER A 147 15.14 -10.54 -4.11
N ILE A 148 14.48 -11.48 -4.80
CA ILE A 148 14.51 -11.56 -6.25
C ILE A 148 13.72 -10.41 -6.87
N ASN A 149 12.50 -10.15 -6.37
CA ASN A 149 11.69 -9.03 -6.83
C ASN A 149 12.41 -7.68 -6.66
N ALA A 150 13.04 -7.44 -5.50
CA ALA A 150 13.80 -6.21 -5.22
C ALA A 150 14.96 -5.98 -6.19
N ARG A 151 15.60 -7.05 -6.70
CA ARG A 151 16.67 -6.96 -7.71
C ARG A 151 16.14 -6.60 -9.11
N ASN A 152 14.84 -6.78 -9.34
CA ASN A 152 14.16 -6.52 -10.60
C ASN A 152 13.30 -5.24 -10.54
N ASP A 153 13.29 -4.52 -9.41
CA ASP A 153 12.28 -3.51 -9.00
C ASP A 153 12.36 -2.19 -9.78
N GLU A 154 13.36 -2.00 -10.64
CA GLU A 154 13.53 -0.79 -11.46
C GLU A 154 12.66 -0.79 -12.74
N SER A 155 11.73 -1.74 -12.88
CA SER A 155 10.93 -1.89 -14.10
C SER A 155 9.45 -2.18 -13.81
N LEU A 156 8.60 -1.17 -14.04
CA LEU A 156 7.15 -1.35 -14.07
C LEU A 156 6.77 -2.10 -15.36
N GLU A 157 6.73 -3.43 -15.26
CA GLU A 157 6.43 -4.34 -16.37
C GLU A 157 5.15 -5.13 -16.11
N PHE A 158 4.50 -5.57 -17.18
CA PHE A 158 3.24 -6.31 -17.14
C PHE A 158 3.35 -7.62 -17.90
N VAL A 159 2.60 -8.63 -17.48
CA VAL A 159 2.53 -9.93 -18.16
C VAL A 159 1.07 -10.34 -18.35
N LYS A 160 0.78 -11.09 -19.41
CA LYS A 160 -0.58 -11.60 -19.66
C LYS A 160 -0.95 -12.65 -18.62
N THR A 161 -2.16 -12.60 -18.09
CA THR A 161 -2.60 -13.53 -17.02
C THR A 161 -2.63 -15.00 -17.45
N VAL A 162 -2.71 -15.29 -18.75
CA VAL A 162 -2.54 -16.66 -19.29
C VAL A 162 -1.21 -17.31 -18.88
N GLY A 163 -0.18 -16.52 -18.54
CA GLY A 163 1.07 -17.03 -17.98
C GLY A 163 0.91 -17.58 -16.56
N ILE A 164 -0.03 -17.05 -15.77
CA ILE A 164 -0.33 -17.52 -14.41
C ILE A 164 -0.87 -18.95 -14.45
N ASP A 165 -1.74 -19.27 -15.39
CA ASP A 165 -2.34 -20.60 -15.51
C ASP A 165 -1.27 -21.67 -15.76
N LYS A 166 -0.24 -21.36 -16.56
CA LYS A 166 0.89 -22.27 -16.80
C LYS A 166 1.64 -22.60 -15.51
N ILE A 167 1.91 -21.60 -14.67
CA ILE A 167 2.57 -21.79 -13.38
C ILE A 167 1.67 -22.59 -12.45
N ARG A 168 0.37 -22.23 -12.39
CA ARG A 168 -0.63 -22.92 -11.57
C ARG A 168 -0.70 -24.41 -11.90
N GLU A 169 -0.82 -24.75 -13.19
CA GLU A 169 -0.87 -26.14 -13.66
C GLU A 169 0.41 -26.89 -13.33
N LYS A 170 1.58 -26.27 -13.56
CA LYS A 170 2.88 -26.88 -13.22
C LYS A 170 2.98 -27.20 -11.73
N VAL A 171 2.74 -26.20 -10.86
CA VAL A 171 2.84 -26.38 -9.40
C VAL A 171 1.83 -27.42 -8.94
N LYS A 172 0.59 -27.37 -9.43
CA LYS A 172 -0.45 -28.34 -9.08
C LYS A 172 -0.04 -29.77 -9.45
N ASN A 173 0.44 -29.99 -10.68
CA ASN A 173 0.83 -31.32 -11.15
C ASN A 173 2.05 -31.85 -10.38
N GLU A 174 3.03 -30.99 -10.07
CA GLU A 174 4.24 -31.40 -9.37
C GLU A 174 3.99 -31.71 -7.88
N PHE A 175 3.11 -30.96 -7.20
CA PHE A 175 2.81 -31.17 -5.79
C PHE A 175 1.79 -32.29 -5.57
N PHE A 176 0.66 -32.29 -6.28
CA PHE A 176 -0.40 -33.27 -6.05
C PHE A 176 -0.17 -34.60 -6.75
N GLU A 177 0.18 -34.59 -8.04
CA GLU A 177 0.29 -35.83 -8.83
C GLU A 177 1.64 -36.51 -8.60
N ASN A 178 2.70 -35.71 -8.42
CA ASN A 178 4.06 -36.23 -8.33
C ASN A 178 4.59 -36.35 -6.91
N GLN A 179 3.90 -35.84 -5.87
CA GLN A 179 4.34 -35.84 -4.48
C GLN A 179 5.82 -35.46 -4.34
N ILE A 180 6.20 -34.32 -4.92
CA ILE A 180 7.61 -33.98 -5.15
C ILE A 180 8.49 -34.04 -3.89
N PHE A 181 7.93 -33.73 -2.70
CA PHE A 181 8.62 -33.86 -1.42
C PHE A 181 9.03 -35.29 -1.03
N SER A 182 8.30 -36.30 -1.50
CA SER A 182 8.56 -37.71 -1.18
C SER A 182 9.66 -38.33 -2.06
N LYS A 183 10.03 -37.68 -3.17
CA LYS A 183 10.87 -38.27 -4.22
C LYS A 183 12.31 -37.73 -4.25
N GLN A 184 12.65 -36.71 -3.48
CA GLN A 184 13.99 -36.09 -3.54
C GLN A 184 14.82 -36.38 -2.30
N GLN A 185 16.01 -36.99 -2.52
CA GLN A 185 17.09 -37.04 -1.55
C GLN A 185 17.95 -35.78 -1.72
N HIS A 186 17.93 -34.90 -0.72
CA HIS A 186 18.82 -33.75 -0.67
C HIS A 186 20.05 -34.06 0.18
N CYS A 187 21.14 -33.32 -0.02
CA CYS A 187 22.27 -33.31 0.92
C CYS A 187 21.82 -32.61 2.20
N ILE A 188 21.26 -33.38 3.13
CA ILE A 188 20.84 -32.91 4.45
C ILE A 188 22.10 -32.77 5.32
N PRO A 189 22.36 -31.61 5.94
CA PRO A 189 23.35 -31.51 6.99
C PRO A 189 23.01 -32.51 8.10
N ASN A 190 23.96 -33.31 8.54
CA ASN A 190 23.73 -34.27 9.62
C ASN A 190 23.68 -33.53 10.97
N PHE A 191 22.52 -32.95 11.31
CA PHE A 191 22.35 -32.20 12.56
C PHE A 191 22.49 -33.10 13.80
N LYS A 192 22.46 -34.43 13.64
CA LYS A 192 22.85 -35.37 14.70
C LYS A 192 24.31 -35.16 15.15
N GLU A 193 25.21 -34.67 14.32
CA GLU A 193 26.58 -34.32 14.74
C GLU A 193 26.64 -33.07 15.62
N CYS A 194 25.62 -32.21 15.58
CA CYS A 194 25.51 -31.09 16.52
C CYS A 194 25.16 -31.56 17.94
N SER A 195 24.62 -32.77 18.12
CA SER A 195 24.22 -33.31 19.43
C SER A 195 25.39 -33.51 20.40
N VAL A 196 26.62 -33.65 19.88
CA VAL A 196 27.84 -33.77 20.70
C VAL A 196 28.46 -32.42 21.08
N MET A 197 27.95 -31.31 20.54
CA MET A 197 28.42 -29.97 20.87
C MET A 197 27.72 -29.42 22.12
N ARG A 198 28.26 -28.33 22.69
CA ARG A 198 27.49 -27.55 23.67
C ARG A 198 26.26 -26.96 22.97
N LYS A 199 25.12 -26.91 23.68
CA LYS A 199 23.84 -26.43 23.15
C LYS A 199 23.95 -25.08 22.41
N SER A 200 24.68 -24.13 22.98
CA SER A 200 24.92 -22.82 22.35
C SER A 200 25.68 -22.92 21.02
N ASP A 201 26.69 -23.77 20.95
CA ASP A 201 27.55 -23.93 19.79
C ASP A 201 26.79 -24.65 18.66
N ALA A 202 25.98 -25.65 19.02
CA ALA A 202 25.08 -26.33 18.09
C ALA A 202 24.05 -25.39 17.46
N PHE A 203 23.45 -24.50 18.25
CA PHE A 203 22.46 -23.55 17.74
C PHE A 203 23.06 -22.63 16.69
N LEU A 204 24.27 -22.13 16.94
CA LEU A 204 24.99 -21.26 16.00
C LEU A 204 25.28 -21.97 14.67
N GLU A 205 25.71 -23.22 14.69
CA GLU A 205 25.97 -23.98 13.45
C GLU A 205 24.68 -24.30 12.69
N ILE A 206 23.59 -24.67 13.38
CA ILE A 206 22.29 -24.89 12.71
C ILE A 206 21.78 -23.61 12.07
N ILE A 207 21.76 -22.50 12.81
CA ILE A 207 21.34 -21.19 12.29
C ILE A 207 22.18 -20.85 11.05
N LYS A 208 23.49 -21.05 11.11
CA LYS A 208 24.39 -20.82 9.98
C LYS A 208 24.06 -21.69 8.76
N GLU A 209 23.64 -22.95 8.91
CA GLU A 209 23.17 -23.74 7.78
C GLU A 209 21.90 -23.15 7.16
N PHE A 210 20.91 -22.75 7.98
CA PHE A 210 19.70 -22.07 7.47
C PHE A 210 20.03 -20.76 6.75
N LYS A 211 21.00 -19.98 7.25
CA LYS A 211 21.46 -18.75 6.59
C LYS A 211 22.00 -19.00 5.18
N LYS A 212 22.62 -20.16 4.92
CA LYS A 212 23.14 -20.52 3.58
C LYS A 212 22.04 -20.76 2.54
N LEU A 213 20.79 -21.00 2.96
CA LEU A 213 19.66 -21.14 2.04
C LEU A 213 19.28 -19.79 1.40
N ILE A 214 19.70 -18.67 1.99
CA ILE A 214 19.44 -17.34 1.48
C ILE A 214 20.69 -16.88 0.69
N PRO A 215 20.56 -16.58 -0.62
CA PRO A 215 21.72 -16.28 -1.47
C PRO A 215 22.58 -15.11 -0.97
N VAL A 216 21.97 -14.09 -0.37
CA VAL A 216 22.65 -12.94 0.24
C VAL A 216 21.98 -12.64 1.57
N TRP A 217 22.66 -12.95 2.68
CA TRP A 217 22.16 -12.65 4.02
C TRP A 217 22.24 -11.14 4.32
N ASN A 218 21.16 -10.57 4.84
CA ASN A 218 21.07 -9.18 5.29
C ASN A 218 20.64 -9.15 6.76
N ASP A 219 21.10 -8.15 7.52
CA ASP A 219 20.73 -7.93 8.93
C ASP A 219 19.22 -7.69 9.11
N GLU A 220 18.53 -7.24 8.06
CA GLU A 220 17.06 -7.16 8.02
C GLU A 220 16.38 -8.53 8.23
N TYR A 221 17.09 -9.64 8.04
CA TYR A 221 16.56 -11.01 8.19
C TYR A 221 16.70 -11.55 9.62
N ARG A 222 17.08 -10.71 10.59
CA ARG A 222 17.28 -11.13 11.99
C ARG A 222 16.07 -11.80 12.63
N GLN A 223 14.86 -11.46 12.20
CA GLN A 223 13.65 -12.12 12.71
C GLN A 223 13.58 -13.61 12.33
N LEU A 224 14.09 -14.00 11.16
CA LEU A 224 14.21 -15.42 10.80
C LEU A 224 15.15 -16.15 11.76
N GLU A 225 16.27 -15.52 12.14
CA GLU A 225 17.18 -16.08 13.14
C GLU A 225 16.50 -16.24 14.50
N THR A 226 15.68 -15.27 14.92
CA THR A 226 14.87 -15.39 16.15
C THR A 226 13.85 -16.52 16.06
N LEU A 227 13.19 -16.72 14.92
CA LEU A 227 12.25 -17.84 14.70
C LEU A 227 12.96 -19.19 14.81
N ILE A 228 14.11 -19.34 14.15
CA ILE A 228 14.92 -20.56 14.21
C ILE A 228 15.43 -20.78 15.64
N GLN A 229 15.90 -19.74 16.32
CA GLN A 229 16.37 -19.84 17.69
C GLN A 229 15.26 -20.31 18.64
N LYS A 230 14.07 -19.72 18.54
CA LYS A 230 12.90 -20.14 19.35
C LYS A 230 12.57 -21.61 19.13
N LEU A 231 12.57 -22.07 17.87
CA LEU A 231 12.39 -23.49 17.54
C LEU A 231 13.41 -24.38 18.24
N LEU A 232 14.69 -24.00 18.17
CA LEU A 232 15.77 -24.75 18.79
C LEU A 232 15.66 -24.76 20.32
N GLU A 233 15.31 -23.63 20.93
CA GLU A 233 15.09 -23.54 22.37
C GLU A 233 14.00 -24.50 22.85
N GLU A 234 12.90 -24.60 22.10
CA GLU A 234 11.74 -25.43 22.41
C GLU A 234 11.97 -26.94 22.16
N HIS A 235 12.77 -27.32 21.14
CA HIS A 235 12.74 -28.70 20.62
C HIS A 235 14.09 -29.38 20.34
N TYR A 236 15.23 -28.72 20.58
CA TYR A 236 16.55 -29.25 20.18
C TYR A 236 16.92 -30.62 20.80
N SER A 237 16.50 -30.92 22.03
CA SER A 237 16.83 -32.20 22.68
C SER A 237 15.99 -33.38 22.22
N ASP A 238 14.83 -33.12 21.61
CA ASP A 238 13.78 -34.13 21.46
C ASP A 238 13.53 -34.53 20.00
N ASN A 239 13.99 -33.75 19.01
CA ASN A 239 13.55 -33.96 17.62
C ASN A 239 14.47 -33.39 16.50
N THR A 240 15.72 -33.86 16.41
CA THR A 240 16.64 -33.45 15.33
C THR A 240 16.15 -33.83 13.93
N GLU A 241 15.37 -34.91 13.81
CA GLU A 241 14.80 -35.37 12.53
C GLU A 241 13.74 -34.40 11.97
N GLU A 242 12.96 -33.76 12.84
CA GLU A 242 12.02 -32.72 12.42
C GLU A 242 12.75 -31.47 11.90
N LEU A 243 13.84 -31.07 12.56
CA LEU A 243 14.66 -29.95 12.12
C LEU A 243 15.32 -30.22 10.77
N GLU A 244 15.84 -31.44 10.58
CA GLU A 244 16.37 -31.92 9.30
C GLU A 244 15.30 -31.89 8.21
N ALA A 245 14.06 -32.28 8.52
CA ALA A 245 12.93 -32.20 7.59
C ALA A 245 12.59 -30.75 7.20
N VAL A 246 12.50 -29.83 8.17
CA VAL A 246 12.24 -28.39 7.91
C VAL A 246 13.35 -27.79 7.03
N PHE A 247 14.61 -28.09 7.33
CA PHE A 247 15.74 -27.64 6.52
C PHE A 247 15.67 -28.20 5.09
N SER A 248 15.43 -29.49 4.95
CA SER A 248 15.36 -30.17 3.65
C SER A 248 14.25 -29.61 2.77
N ILE A 249 13.06 -29.38 3.35
CA ILE A 249 11.94 -28.76 2.65
C ILE A 249 12.29 -27.33 2.24
N SER A 250 12.90 -26.56 3.14
CA SER A 250 13.33 -25.19 2.83
C SER A 250 14.35 -25.16 1.68
N GLN A 251 15.35 -26.05 1.72
CA GLN A 251 16.37 -26.18 0.67
C GLN A 251 15.77 -26.56 -0.67
N PHE A 252 14.92 -27.59 -0.70
CA PHE A 252 14.18 -28.00 -1.89
C PHE A 252 13.45 -26.80 -2.51
N MET A 253 12.76 -26.04 -1.68
CA MET A 253 11.92 -24.92 -2.11
C MET A 253 12.75 -23.78 -2.71
N VAL A 254 13.92 -23.50 -2.17
CA VAL A 254 14.85 -22.53 -2.78
C VAL A 254 15.20 -22.96 -4.20
N THR A 255 15.67 -24.20 -4.38
CA THR A 255 16.02 -24.74 -5.69
C THR A 255 14.83 -24.80 -6.63
N TYR A 256 13.65 -25.12 -6.11
CA TYR A 256 12.42 -25.22 -6.88
C TYR A 256 11.97 -23.86 -7.42
N VAL A 257 11.98 -22.83 -6.58
CA VAL A 257 11.67 -21.44 -6.97
C VAL A 257 12.64 -20.94 -8.03
N GLU A 258 13.95 -21.18 -7.84
CA GLU A 258 14.97 -20.83 -8.84
C GLU A 258 14.73 -21.55 -10.18
N GLY A 259 14.32 -22.82 -10.13
CA GLY A 259 13.96 -23.62 -11.30
C GLY A 259 12.74 -23.07 -12.03
N ILE A 260 11.68 -22.65 -11.31
CA ILE A 260 10.51 -22.00 -11.90
C ILE A 260 10.90 -20.69 -12.59
N ILE A 261 11.61 -19.82 -11.89
CA ILE A 261 12.01 -18.51 -12.44
C ILE A 261 12.88 -18.69 -13.69
N SER A 262 13.79 -19.66 -13.67
CA SER A 262 14.64 -19.98 -14.82
C SER A 262 13.86 -20.60 -15.99
N SER A 263 12.77 -21.32 -15.72
CA SER A 263 11.92 -21.95 -16.73
C SER A 263 10.94 -20.98 -17.40
N TYR A 264 10.59 -19.89 -16.70
CA TYR A 264 9.66 -18.86 -17.18
C TYR A 264 10.25 -17.45 -17.02
N PRO A 265 11.42 -17.16 -17.60
CA PRO A 265 12.12 -15.90 -17.39
C PRO A 265 11.27 -14.69 -17.83
N GLU A 266 10.40 -14.84 -18.84
CA GLU A 266 9.48 -13.80 -19.29
C GLU A 266 8.44 -13.38 -18.24
N LEU A 267 8.15 -14.24 -17.26
CA LEU A 267 7.19 -13.96 -16.20
C LEU A 267 7.82 -13.35 -14.95
N PHE A 268 9.15 -13.44 -14.79
CA PHE A 268 9.81 -13.07 -13.52
C PHE A 268 11.01 -12.14 -13.68
N LEU A 269 11.72 -12.20 -14.81
CA LEU A 269 12.92 -11.41 -15.07
C LEU A 269 12.60 -10.18 -15.93
N PRO A 270 13.37 -9.08 -15.82
CA PRO A 270 13.15 -7.87 -16.60
C PRO A 270 13.13 -8.11 -18.12
N TYR A 271 12.48 -7.20 -18.84
CA TYR A 271 12.49 -7.20 -20.29
C TYR A 271 13.92 -7.01 -20.84
N ASP A 272 14.25 -7.84 -21.83
CA ASP A 272 15.48 -7.83 -22.60
C ASP A 272 15.11 -8.03 -24.08
N ARG A 273 15.34 -6.99 -24.87
CA ARG A 273 14.98 -6.97 -26.30
C ARG A 273 15.54 -8.16 -27.10
N VAL A 274 16.65 -8.76 -26.67
CA VAL A 274 17.28 -9.91 -27.34
C VAL A 274 16.74 -11.22 -26.80
N LYS A 275 16.61 -11.35 -25.47
CA LYS A 275 16.25 -12.63 -24.82
C LYS A 275 14.76 -12.89 -24.79
N ASN A 276 13.92 -11.86 -24.68
CA ASN A 276 12.45 -11.99 -24.64
C ASN A 276 11.76 -10.92 -25.52
N PRO A 277 12.03 -10.88 -26.84
CA PRO A 277 11.51 -9.85 -27.76
C PRO A 277 9.98 -9.78 -27.87
N ASN A 278 9.28 -10.82 -27.43
CA ASN A 278 7.82 -10.91 -27.48
C ASN A 278 7.15 -10.48 -26.17
N HIS A 279 7.91 -9.97 -25.20
CA HIS A 279 7.35 -9.46 -23.96
C HIS A 279 6.36 -8.32 -24.25
N PRO A 280 5.15 -8.31 -23.66
CA PRO A 280 4.21 -7.22 -23.86
C PRO A 280 4.75 -5.91 -23.29
N ILE A 281 4.64 -4.83 -24.05
CA ILE A 281 4.97 -3.48 -23.58
C ILE A 281 3.65 -2.81 -23.29
N ALA A 282 3.43 -2.37 -22.05
CA ALA A 282 2.14 -1.89 -21.61
C ALA A 282 2.23 -0.57 -20.86
N VAL A 283 1.14 0.21 -20.92
CA VAL A 283 1.01 1.52 -20.29
C VAL A 283 -0.36 1.64 -19.64
N ARG A 284 -0.42 2.18 -18.41
CA ARG A 284 -1.68 2.33 -17.69
C ARG A 284 -2.46 3.55 -18.17
N ILE A 285 -3.75 3.34 -18.45
CA ILE A 285 -4.78 4.36 -18.58
C ILE A 285 -5.48 4.50 -17.23
N PHE A 286 -5.36 5.67 -16.64
CA PHE A 286 -6.10 6.03 -15.44
C PHE A 286 -7.43 6.65 -15.83
N GLN A 287 -8.45 6.36 -15.03
CA GLN A 287 -9.78 6.92 -15.18
C GLN A 287 -10.15 7.72 -13.93
N ASP A 288 -10.51 8.97 -14.16
CA ASP A 288 -11.28 9.79 -13.23
C ASP A 288 -12.43 10.45 -14.02
N ASN A 289 -12.64 11.76 -13.89
CA ASN A 289 -13.52 12.52 -14.80
C ASN A 289 -13.13 12.37 -16.29
N GLU A 290 -11.85 12.07 -16.58
CA GLU A 290 -11.33 11.82 -17.93
C GLU A 290 -10.41 10.59 -17.95
N LEU A 291 -10.05 10.13 -19.16
CA LEU A 291 -9.05 9.08 -19.38
C LEU A 291 -7.70 9.68 -19.72
N PHE A 292 -6.66 9.32 -18.97
CA PHE A 292 -5.33 9.89 -19.13
C PHE A 292 -4.23 8.88 -18.76
N VAL A 293 -3.01 9.19 -19.20
CA VAL A 293 -1.83 8.31 -19.06
C VAL A 293 -0.67 9.13 -18.53
N MET A 294 0.15 8.56 -17.63
CA MET A 294 1.39 9.19 -17.18
C MET A 294 2.37 9.34 -18.33
N LYS A 295 2.93 10.54 -18.53
CA LYS A 295 3.90 10.79 -19.61
C LYS A 295 5.13 9.91 -19.47
N SER A 296 5.68 9.78 -18.27
CA SER A 296 6.84 8.95 -18.01
C SER A 296 6.63 7.49 -18.44
N GLU A 297 5.50 6.87 -18.10
CA GLU A 297 5.14 5.52 -18.59
C GLU A 297 5.07 5.45 -20.12
N LEU A 298 4.37 6.39 -20.75
CA LEU A 298 4.19 6.40 -22.21
C LEU A 298 5.53 6.54 -22.94
N PHE A 299 6.36 7.51 -22.55
CA PHE A 299 7.65 7.75 -23.19
C PHE A 299 8.63 6.61 -22.91
N ASN A 300 8.60 5.99 -21.72
CA ASN A 300 9.38 4.79 -21.45
C ASN A 300 9.00 3.65 -22.40
N ALA A 301 7.70 3.38 -22.54
CA ALA A 301 7.20 2.33 -23.45
C ALA A 301 7.56 2.59 -24.92
N ILE A 302 7.49 3.84 -25.38
CA ILE A 302 7.93 4.23 -26.73
C ILE A 302 9.44 4.00 -26.88
N ASN A 303 10.25 4.38 -25.90
CA ASN A 303 11.71 4.20 -25.94
C ASN A 303 12.11 2.72 -25.93
N LEU A 304 11.33 1.84 -25.29
CA LEU A 304 11.51 0.38 -25.36
C LEU A 304 11.27 -0.19 -26.76
N LEU A 305 10.50 0.50 -27.62
CA LEU A 305 10.29 0.13 -29.03
C LEU A 305 11.30 0.82 -29.97
N ASP A 306 11.60 2.10 -29.72
CA ASP A 306 12.53 2.92 -30.49
C ASP A 306 13.47 3.70 -29.55
N PRO A 307 14.71 3.23 -29.30
CA PRO A 307 15.62 3.87 -28.36
C PRO A 307 16.09 5.27 -28.78
N ASN A 308 15.86 5.66 -30.03
CA ASN A 308 16.20 6.99 -30.54
C ASN A 308 15.07 8.02 -30.32
N SER A 309 13.97 7.61 -29.70
CA SER A 309 12.86 8.49 -29.33
C SER A 309 13.27 9.49 -28.23
N ARG A 310 12.42 10.51 -28.05
CA ARG A 310 12.59 11.54 -27.03
C ARG A 310 12.55 10.94 -25.63
N LYS A 311 13.58 11.23 -24.84
CA LYS A 311 13.57 11.00 -23.39
C LYS A 311 12.67 12.01 -22.70
N TYR A 312 11.96 11.54 -21.68
CA TYR A 312 11.09 12.35 -20.85
C TYR A 312 11.36 11.97 -19.39
N GLU A 313 11.50 12.98 -18.54
CA GLU A 313 11.70 12.85 -17.11
C GLU A 313 10.65 13.73 -16.43
N ASP A 314 10.09 13.22 -15.34
CA ASP A 314 9.19 13.99 -14.49
C ASP A 314 9.99 15.06 -13.72
N ASP A 315 9.36 16.20 -13.47
CA ASP A 315 10.03 17.35 -12.85
C ASP A 315 9.51 17.58 -11.43
N ASN A 316 10.42 17.78 -10.47
CA ASN A 316 10.12 18.24 -9.11
C ASN A 316 9.01 17.44 -8.38
N GLY A 317 8.96 16.12 -8.60
CA GLY A 317 7.95 15.23 -8.01
C GLY A 317 6.55 15.37 -8.62
N LYS A 318 6.41 16.07 -9.75
CA LYS A 318 5.17 16.25 -10.51
C LYS A 318 5.19 15.33 -11.72
N ILE A 319 4.30 14.34 -11.72
CA ILE A 319 4.16 13.37 -12.81
C ILE A 319 3.03 13.83 -13.72
N LEU A 320 3.40 14.42 -14.86
CA LEU A 320 2.44 14.96 -15.81
C LEU A 320 1.77 13.85 -16.61
N THR A 321 0.56 14.13 -17.07
CA THR A 321 -0.23 13.19 -17.87
C THR A 321 -0.56 13.73 -19.25
N LEU A 322 -1.10 12.86 -20.10
CA LEU A 322 -1.73 13.21 -21.36
C LEU A 322 -3.11 12.56 -21.42
N ASN A 323 -4.11 13.32 -21.87
CA ASN A 323 -5.42 12.77 -22.17
C ASN A 323 -5.32 11.74 -23.31
N LEU A 324 -6.08 10.64 -23.20
CA LEU A 324 -6.09 9.55 -24.17
C LEU A 324 -6.44 10.02 -25.60
N LYS A 325 -7.27 11.07 -25.73
CA LYS A 325 -7.61 11.69 -27.03
C LYS A 325 -6.37 12.28 -27.70
N SER A 326 -5.56 13.04 -26.95
CA SER A 326 -4.32 13.65 -27.46
C SER A 326 -3.32 12.58 -27.88
N ILE A 327 -3.19 11.51 -27.08
CA ILE A 327 -2.32 10.37 -27.40
C ILE A 327 -2.72 9.73 -28.74
N SER A 328 -4.03 9.52 -28.95
CA SER A 328 -4.56 8.91 -30.18
C SER A 328 -4.36 9.76 -31.44
N MET A 329 -4.15 11.07 -31.28
CA MET A 329 -3.88 12.00 -32.37
C MET A 329 -2.39 12.12 -32.66
N GLU A 330 -1.57 12.31 -31.62
CA GLU A 330 -0.14 12.63 -31.75
C GLU A 330 0.75 11.39 -31.86
N PHE A 331 0.42 10.30 -31.17
CA PHE A 331 1.28 9.13 -31.01
C PHE A 331 0.74 7.86 -31.67
N ARG A 332 -0.34 7.96 -32.46
CA ARG A 332 -1.08 6.82 -33.04
C ARG A 332 -0.21 5.69 -33.60
N ASN A 333 0.85 6.03 -34.34
CA ASN A 333 1.70 5.03 -34.98
C ASN A 333 2.71 4.40 -34.00
N GLN A 334 3.16 5.15 -33.00
CA GLN A 334 4.15 4.71 -32.01
C GLN A 334 3.53 3.77 -30.98
N ILE A 335 2.24 3.98 -30.64
CA ILE A 335 1.55 3.18 -29.63
C ILE A 335 0.89 1.90 -30.15
N ARG A 336 0.99 1.57 -31.45
CA ARG A 336 0.30 0.39 -32.03
C ARG A 336 0.73 -0.94 -31.43
N LYS A 337 1.95 -1.01 -30.89
CA LYS A 337 2.53 -2.19 -30.25
C LYS A 337 2.55 -2.08 -28.72
N ILE A 338 1.85 -1.09 -28.17
CA ILE A 338 1.77 -0.85 -26.73
C ILE A 338 0.37 -1.24 -26.28
N ASP A 339 0.29 -2.14 -25.32
CA ASP A 339 -0.95 -2.53 -24.66
C ASP A 339 -1.37 -1.41 -23.69
N LEU A 340 -2.57 -0.87 -23.88
CA LEU A 340 -3.11 0.16 -22.99
C LEU A 340 -4.03 -0.49 -21.96
N LEU A 341 -3.71 -0.35 -20.67
CA LEU A 341 -4.32 -1.10 -19.57
C LEU A 341 -5.13 -0.18 -18.66
N PHE A 342 -6.42 -0.46 -18.45
CA PHE A 342 -7.23 0.32 -17.52
C PHE A 342 -6.81 0.07 -16.07
N ALA A 343 -6.36 1.14 -15.41
CA ALA A 343 -5.90 1.13 -14.02
C ALA A 343 -6.82 2.03 -13.16
N PRO A 344 -7.55 1.45 -12.17
CA PRO A 344 -8.43 2.24 -11.32
C PRO A 344 -7.65 3.06 -10.30
N ILE A 345 -8.08 4.30 -10.08
CA ILE A 345 -7.66 5.10 -8.92
C ILE A 345 -8.56 4.72 -7.75
N LYS A 346 -8.06 3.91 -6.82
CA LYS A 346 -8.85 3.50 -5.65
C LYS A 346 -8.65 4.47 -4.50
N ARG A 347 -9.77 4.87 -3.90
CA ARG A 347 -9.84 5.80 -2.77
C ARG A 347 -10.53 5.12 -1.60
N THR A 348 -10.01 5.33 -0.40
CA THR A 348 -10.70 5.00 0.84
C THR A 348 -11.35 6.26 1.41
N LYS A 349 -11.94 6.18 2.60
CA LYS A 349 -12.51 7.36 3.26
C LYS A 349 -11.50 8.50 3.49
N HIS A 350 -10.26 8.17 3.88
CA HIS A 350 -9.30 9.17 4.39
C HIS A 350 -7.97 9.21 3.62
N ALA A 351 -7.75 8.28 2.69
CA ALA A 351 -6.52 8.24 1.90
C ALA A 351 -6.78 7.65 0.52
N VAL A 352 -6.03 8.09 -0.48
CA VAL A 352 -5.98 7.41 -1.78
C VAL A 352 -4.94 6.29 -1.73
N VAL A 353 -5.20 5.20 -2.45
CA VAL A 353 -4.22 4.10 -2.56
C VAL A 353 -3.03 4.57 -3.40
N PRO A 354 -1.79 4.48 -2.90
CA PRO A 354 -0.61 4.91 -3.65
C PRO A 354 -0.34 4.03 -4.86
N ILE A 355 0.00 4.68 -5.96
CA ILE A 355 0.21 4.06 -7.27
C ILE A 355 1.72 3.92 -7.50
N PRO A 356 2.24 2.70 -7.74
CA PRO A 356 3.64 2.48 -8.08
C PRO A 356 4.02 3.24 -9.35
N THR A 357 5.20 3.84 -9.39
CA THR A 357 5.78 4.58 -10.52
C THR A 357 6.81 3.70 -11.26
N LEU A 358 7.37 4.22 -12.36
CA LEU A 358 8.44 3.52 -13.10
C LEU A 358 9.69 3.24 -12.25
N SER A 359 10.01 4.09 -11.26
CA SER A 359 11.19 3.94 -10.40
C SER A 359 10.99 2.93 -9.25
N GLY A 360 9.79 2.35 -9.12
CA GLY A 360 9.39 1.56 -7.95
C GLY A 360 8.93 2.40 -6.75
N ASP A 361 9.02 3.74 -6.82
CA ASP A 361 8.41 4.64 -5.83
C ASP A 361 6.90 4.76 -6.03
N HIS A 362 6.23 5.56 -5.20
CA HIS A 362 4.78 5.70 -5.24
C HIS A 362 4.36 7.15 -5.47
N CYS A 363 3.22 7.32 -6.11
CA CYS A 363 2.57 8.60 -6.34
C CYS A 363 1.08 8.51 -6.08
N ILE A 364 0.44 9.66 -5.93
CA ILE A 364 -1.01 9.79 -5.78
C ILE A 364 -1.53 10.94 -6.65
N PRO A 365 -2.82 10.96 -7.05
CA PRO A 365 -3.35 12.07 -7.80
C PRO A 365 -3.21 13.39 -7.03
N ALA A 366 -2.93 14.48 -7.73
CA ALA A 366 -2.67 15.78 -7.11
C ALA A 366 -3.85 16.29 -6.27
N VAL A 367 -5.08 16.07 -6.72
CA VAL A 367 -6.30 16.43 -5.97
C VAL A 367 -6.37 15.70 -4.64
N ASP A 368 -6.07 14.39 -4.62
CA ASP A 368 -6.08 13.58 -3.41
C ASP A 368 -4.95 14.01 -2.46
N ALA A 369 -3.75 14.29 -2.99
CA ALA A 369 -2.64 14.85 -2.19
C ALA A 369 -3.02 16.18 -1.51
N LEU A 370 -3.63 17.10 -2.25
CA LEU A 370 -4.08 18.38 -1.71
C LEU A 370 -5.14 18.19 -0.62
N LEU A 371 -6.13 17.32 -0.85
CA LEU A 371 -7.19 17.04 0.12
C LEU A 371 -6.63 16.39 1.39
N GLU A 372 -5.70 15.43 1.28
CA GLU A 372 -5.07 14.82 2.44
C GLU A 372 -4.26 15.83 3.27
N ILE A 373 -3.49 16.70 2.62
CA ILE A 373 -2.74 17.78 3.30
C ILE A 373 -3.72 18.73 4.01
N LEU A 374 -4.80 19.14 3.34
CA LEU A 374 -5.82 20.01 3.93
C LEU A 374 -6.52 19.33 5.11
N ASN A 375 -6.85 18.05 5.01
CA ASN A 375 -7.43 17.27 6.11
C ASN A 375 -6.52 17.28 7.36
N ARG A 376 -5.20 17.10 7.17
CA ARG A 376 -4.22 17.18 8.27
C ARG A 376 -4.15 18.60 8.85
N LEU A 377 -4.17 19.64 8.02
CA LEU A 377 -4.23 21.04 8.47
C LEU A 377 -5.51 21.33 9.28
N ILE A 378 -6.65 20.73 8.89
CA ILE A 378 -7.95 20.87 9.55
C ILE A 378 -7.99 20.14 10.90
N PHE A 379 -7.68 18.85 10.94
CA PHE A 379 -7.94 18.02 12.13
C PHE A 379 -6.72 17.76 13.00
N CYS A 380 -5.55 17.57 12.40
CA CYS A 380 -4.32 17.28 13.13
C CYS A 380 -3.70 18.58 13.68
N HIS A 381 -3.53 19.59 12.82
CA HIS A 381 -2.89 20.85 13.20
C HIS A 381 -3.88 21.94 13.64
N ARG A 382 -5.15 21.80 13.25
CA ARG A 382 -6.26 22.71 13.59
C ARG A 382 -5.94 24.15 13.24
N ILE A 383 -5.29 24.35 12.10
CA ILE A 383 -4.69 25.64 11.78
C ILE A 383 -5.75 26.72 11.61
N PHE A 384 -6.89 26.38 11.02
CA PHE A 384 -8.00 27.31 10.79
C PHE A 384 -8.68 27.82 12.07
N GLN A 385 -8.46 27.18 13.22
CA GLN A 385 -8.95 27.65 14.52
C GLN A 385 -8.02 28.69 15.17
N LYS A 386 -6.79 28.84 14.65
CA LYS A 386 -5.72 29.62 15.27
C LYS A 386 -5.54 31.01 14.66
N PHE A 387 -6.30 31.30 13.61
CA PHE A 387 -6.27 32.55 12.87
C PHE A 387 -7.65 33.21 12.90
N GLN A 388 -7.67 34.50 12.56
CA GLN A 388 -8.86 35.32 12.42
C GLN A 388 -8.87 35.92 11.02
N GLU A 389 -9.99 36.48 10.59
CA GLU A 389 -10.11 37.11 9.27
C GLU A 389 -8.99 38.13 9.02
N ILE A 390 -8.66 38.97 10.01
CA ILE A 390 -7.60 39.97 9.91
C ILE A 390 -6.19 39.36 9.77
N THR A 391 -5.97 38.14 10.25
CA THR A 391 -4.69 37.41 10.12
C THR A 391 -4.67 36.44 8.95
N TRP A 392 -5.72 36.42 8.12
CA TRP A 392 -5.76 35.63 6.88
C TRP A 392 -4.55 35.88 5.96
N PRO A 393 -4.08 37.12 5.72
CA PRO A 393 -2.92 37.34 4.86
C PRO A 393 -1.65 36.62 5.34
N ILE A 394 -1.48 36.47 6.67
CA ILE A 394 -0.35 35.75 7.27
C ILE A 394 -0.48 34.25 6.99
N LEU A 395 -1.66 33.67 7.25
CA LEU A 395 -1.92 32.26 6.96
C LEU A 395 -1.77 31.97 5.46
N SER A 396 -2.32 32.84 4.61
CA SER A 396 -2.21 32.74 3.15
C SER A 396 -0.76 32.74 2.68
N ALA A 397 0.10 33.57 3.26
CA ALA A 397 1.53 33.59 2.93
C ALA A 397 2.22 32.27 3.31
N HIS A 398 1.85 31.66 4.45
CA HIS A 398 2.38 30.36 4.84
C HIS A 398 1.88 29.20 3.97
N LEU A 399 0.68 29.33 3.39
CA LEU A 399 0.09 28.34 2.49
C LEU A 399 0.51 28.55 1.02
N ALA A 400 1.19 29.64 0.68
CA ALA A 400 1.60 29.95 -0.69
C ALA A 400 2.39 28.81 -1.38
N PRO A 401 3.34 28.11 -0.73
CA PRO A 401 4.07 27.00 -1.36
C PRO A 401 3.15 25.83 -1.77
N LEU A 402 2.10 25.56 -0.97
CA LEU A 402 1.08 24.56 -1.30
C LEU A 402 0.35 24.98 -2.57
N LEU A 403 -0.14 26.21 -2.59
CA LEU A 403 -0.97 26.75 -3.65
C LEU A 403 -0.21 26.89 -4.96
N GLU A 404 1.07 27.29 -4.92
CA GLU A 404 1.94 27.39 -6.09
C GLU A 404 2.20 26.02 -6.73
N PHE A 405 2.35 24.97 -5.92
CA PHE A 405 2.56 23.63 -6.46
C PHE A 405 1.30 23.06 -7.11
N PHE A 406 0.14 23.31 -6.51
CA PHE A 406 -1.17 22.81 -6.94
C PHE A 406 -1.95 23.75 -7.87
N SER A 407 -1.39 24.91 -8.26
CA SER A 407 -2.09 25.83 -9.15
C SER A 407 -2.35 25.22 -10.53
N ALA A 408 -3.49 25.59 -11.13
CA ALA A 408 -4.05 25.04 -12.36
C ALA A 408 -3.28 25.40 -13.66
N HIS A 409 -1.95 25.34 -13.65
CA HIS A 409 -1.15 25.54 -14.87
C HIS A 409 -1.19 24.33 -15.81
N GLU A 410 -1.63 23.16 -15.32
CA GLU A 410 -1.74 21.95 -16.13
C GLU A 410 -3.15 21.81 -16.71
N ASN A 411 -3.22 21.54 -18.01
CA ASN A 411 -4.49 21.28 -18.71
C ASN A 411 -5.02 19.85 -18.50
N CYS A 412 -4.30 19.02 -17.75
CA CYS A 412 -4.66 17.63 -17.46
C CYS A 412 -4.38 17.32 -15.98
N PRO A 413 -5.11 16.36 -15.37
CA PRO A 413 -4.77 15.84 -14.06
C PRO A 413 -3.30 15.39 -14.00
N PHE A 414 -2.65 15.53 -12.85
CA PHE A 414 -1.28 15.05 -12.66
C PHE A 414 -1.16 14.28 -11.35
N PHE A 415 -0.09 13.52 -11.20
CA PHE A 415 0.24 12.83 -9.96
C PHE A 415 1.40 13.51 -9.24
N VAL A 416 1.48 13.28 -7.94
CA VAL A 416 2.51 13.82 -7.05
C VAL A 416 3.20 12.64 -6.39
N THR A 417 4.53 12.62 -6.41
CA THR A 417 5.29 11.58 -5.71
C THR A 417 5.07 11.70 -4.20
N MET A 418 5.07 10.56 -3.49
CA MET A 418 4.88 10.58 -2.04
C MET A 418 5.99 11.37 -1.31
N GLU A 419 7.22 11.31 -1.80
CA GLU A 419 8.32 12.15 -1.32
C GLU A 419 7.98 13.64 -1.43
N LYS A 420 7.41 14.07 -2.56
CA LYS A 420 7.04 15.47 -2.77
C LYS A 420 5.91 15.90 -1.85
N VAL A 421 4.94 15.02 -1.58
CA VAL A 421 3.89 15.26 -0.58
C VAL A 421 4.51 15.51 0.79
N GLU A 422 5.41 14.64 1.25
CA GLU A 422 6.10 14.80 2.54
C GLU A 422 6.90 16.11 2.61
N LEU A 423 7.63 16.46 1.54
CA LEU A 423 8.39 17.73 1.47
C LEU A 423 7.50 18.98 1.55
N ILE A 424 6.34 18.96 0.89
CA ILE A 424 5.37 20.07 0.95
C ILE A 424 4.83 20.21 2.38
N GLU A 425 4.46 19.11 3.01
CA GLU A 425 3.95 19.09 4.39
C GLU A 425 4.99 19.61 5.39
N GLU A 426 6.22 19.10 5.32
CA GLU A 426 7.31 19.55 6.17
C GLU A 426 7.56 21.05 6.02
N SER A 427 7.57 21.55 4.78
CA SER A 427 7.74 22.98 4.48
C SER A 427 6.65 23.82 5.15
N ILE A 428 5.38 23.48 4.94
CA ILE A 428 4.23 24.18 5.55
C ILE A 428 4.34 24.12 7.08
N MET A 429 4.61 22.95 7.64
CA MET A 429 4.64 22.74 9.08
C MET A 429 5.79 23.45 9.77
N ASN A 430 6.94 23.63 9.11
CA ASN A 430 8.03 24.43 9.62
C ASN A 430 7.60 25.88 9.89
N TYR A 431 6.80 26.48 9.02
CA TYR A 431 6.24 27.81 9.24
C TYR A 431 5.14 27.83 10.30
N LEU A 432 4.27 26.82 10.29
CA LEU A 432 3.11 26.76 11.19
C LEU A 432 3.44 26.36 12.63
N ASN A 433 4.65 25.83 12.89
CA ASN A 433 5.10 25.42 14.22
C ASN A 433 5.01 26.53 15.28
N ASN A 434 5.18 27.79 14.88
CA ASN A 434 5.05 28.96 15.76
C ASN A 434 3.66 29.08 16.40
N TYR A 435 2.63 28.52 15.75
CA TYR A 435 1.24 28.57 16.19
C TYR A 435 0.79 27.30 16.92
N LYS A 436 1.70 26.33 17.14
CA LYS A 436 1.37 25.04 17.77
C LYS A 436 0.79 25.19 19.18
N LYS A 437 1.23 26.20 19.93
CA LYS A 437 0.80 26.46 21.32
C LYS A 437 -0.55 27.17 21.44
N ILE A 438 -1.12 27.68 20.34
CA ILE A 438 -2.42 28.33 20.37
C ILE A 438 -3.49 27.25 20.65
N PRO A 439 -4.31 27.39 21.72
CA PRO A 439 -5.35 26.43 22.04
C PRO A 439 -6.35 26.26 20.89
N ALA A 440 -6.78 25.03 20.65
CA ALA A 440 -7.75 24.69 19.63
C ALA A 440 -8.67 23.58 20.12
N ASN A 441 -9.95 23.68 19.80
CA ASN A 441 -10.98 22.75 20.25
C ASN A 441 -11.01 21.49 19.37
N SER A 442 -11.33 20.36 20.00
CA SER A 442 -11.62 19.11 19.30
C SER A 442 -13.08 19.07 18.88
N VAL A 443 -13.39 18.42 17.75
CA VAL A 443 -14.77 18.13 17.35
C VAL A 443 -15.46 17.33 18.47
N ARG A 444 -16.66 17.77 18.88
CA ARG A 444 -17.46 17.09 19.90
C ARG A 444 -18.15 15.85 19.34
N ASN A 445 -18.56 14.94 20.23
CA ASN A 445 -19.33 13.76 19.83
C ASN A 445 -20.73 14.16 19.37
N ALA A 446 -21.21 13.51 18.31
CA ALA A 446 -22.63 13.49 18.00
C ALA A 446 -23.39 12.76 19.11
N LYS A 447 -24.68 13.06 19.28
CA LYS A 447 -25.54 12.34 20.21
C LYS A 447 -25.95 10.99 19.61
N LYS A 448 -26.58 10.14 20.43
CA LYS A 448 -27.06 8.81 19.99
C LYS A 448 -28.15 8.89 18.90
N ASP A 449 -28.95 9.95 18.92
CA ASP A 449 -29.95 10.32 17.90
C ASP A 449 -29.34 11.12 16.72
N GLY A 450 -28.02 11.22 16.68
CA GLY A 450 -27.23 11.89 15.66
C GLY A 450 -27.10 13.40 15.85
N PHE A 451 -26.98 14.13 14.74
CA PHE A 451 -26.88 15.59 14.73
C PHE A 451 -27.76 16.21 13.64
N THR A 452 -28.13 17.48 13.85
CA THR A 452 -28.91 18.32 12.95
C THR A 452 -28.05 19.44 12.34
N VAL A 453 -28.58 20.16 11.36
CA VAL A 453 -27.94 21.37 10.81
C VAL A 453 -27.55 22.37 11.91
N GLN A 454 -28.44 22.60 12.89
CA GLN A 454 -28.15 23.51 13.99
C GLN A 454 -27.00 23.00 14.88
N ASN A 455 -26.90 21.67 15.07
CA ASN A 455 -25.76 21.10 15.78
C ASN A 455 -24.45 21.32 15.00
N LEU A 456 -24.45 21.18 13.67
CA LEU A 456 -23.28 21.49 12.84
C LEU A 456 -22.90 22.97 12.95
N LYS A 457 -23.85 23.91 12.84
CA LYS A 457 -23.57 25.35 13.01
C LYS A 457 -22.96 25.66 14.38
N ASN A 458 -23.53 25.08 15.43
CA ASN A 458 -23.02 25.21 16.80
C ASN A 458 -21.63 24.60 16.96
N GLU A 459 -21.30 23.54 16.22
CA GLU A 459 -19.98 22.94 16.21
C GLU A 459 -18.96 23.84 15.52
N LEU A 460 -19.27 24.38 14.34
CA LEU A 460 -18.40 25.33 13.63
C LEU A 460 -18.06 26.56 14.48
N ALA A 461 -19.04 27.08 15.23
CA ALA A 461 -18.83 28.15 16.20
C ALA A 461 -17.98 27.70 17.41
N ASN A 462 -18.25 26.51 17.95
CA ASN A 462 -17.48 25.95 19.07
C ASN A 462 -16.00 25.74 18.70
N LEU A 463 -15.71 25.36 17.45
CA LEU A 463 -14.34 25.22 16.95
C LEU A 463 -13.65 26.58 16.75
N GLY A 464 -14.34 27.71 16.93
CA GLY A 464 -13.79 29.06 16.77
C GLY A 464 -13.55 29.48 15.31
N ILE A 465 -13.93 28.63 14.35
CA ILE A 465 -13.62 28.78 12.93
C ILE A 465 -14.40 29.95 12.31
N THR A 466 -15.56 30.32 12.86
CA THR A 466 -16.32 31.50 12.45
C THR A 466 -15.54 32.80 12.57
N SER A 467 -14.48 32.84 13.38
CA SER A 467 -13.59 34.00 13.51
C SER A 467 -12.68 34.18 12.30
N LEU A 468 -12.34 33.09 11.62
CA LEU A 468 -11.55 33.09 10.39
C LEU A 468 -12.44 33.16 9.15
N PHE A 469 -13.55 32.42 9.17
CA PHE A 469 -14.53 32.28 8.10
C PHE A 469 -15.94 32.63 8.60
N PRO A 470 -16.32 33.92 8.67
CA PRO A 470 -17.65 34.32 9.11
C PRO A 470 -18.79 33.67 8.29
N GLU A 471 -18.54 33.39 7.02
CA GLU A 471 -19.48 32.79 6.05
C GLU A 471 -19.68 31.27 6.21
N ILE A 472 -18.87 30.58 7.04
CA ILE A 472 -18.83 29.11 7.05
C ILE A 472 -20.17 28.46 7.42
N GLN A 473 -20.98 29.13 8.24
CA GLN A 473 -22.28 28.62 8.66
C GLN A 473 -23.33 28.66 7.54
N ASP A 474 -23.13 29.48 6.50
CA ASP A 474 -24.04 29.57 5.35
C ASP A 474 -24.00 28.30 4.48
N TYR A 475 -22.92 27.51 4.61
CA TYR A 475 -22.75 26.25 3.88
C TYR A 475 -23.33 25.04 4.63
N ALA A 476 -23.69 25.20 5.91
CA ALA A 476 -24.05 24.08 6.78
C ALA A 476 -25.29 23.32 6.27
N GLU A 477 -26.30 24.00 5.74
CA GLU A 477 -27.50 23.36 5.18
C GLU A 477 -27.19 22.45 3.98
N ALA A 478 -26.39 22.95 3.03
CA ALA A 478 -26.03 22.22 1.83
C ALA A 478 -25.14 21.01 2.18
N VAL A 479 -24.12 21.23 3.01
CA VAL A 479 -23.21 20.19 3.47
C VAL A 479 -23.94 19.13 4.28
N TYR A 480 -24.81 19.52 5.22
CA TYR A 480 -25.61 18.56 5.98
C TYR A 480 -26.46 17.68 5.06
N SER A 481 -27.10 18.28 4.06
CA SER A 481 -27.93 17.55 3.11
C SER A 481 -27.13 16.56 2.28
N GLU A 482 -25.89 16.90 1.93
CA GLU A 482 -24.98 16.00 1.22
C GLU A 482 -24.55 14.83 2.10
N VAL A 483 -24.03 15.11 3.30
CA VAL A 483 -23.58 14.09 4.26
C VAL A 483 -24.75 13.17 4.69
N PHE A 484 -25.96 13.72 4.80
CA PHE A 484 -27.15 12.95 5.12
C PHE A 484 -27.50 11.92 4.02
N LYS A 485 -27.27 12.25 2.74
CA LYS A 485 -27.51 11.32 1.63
C LYS A 485 -26.52 10.16 1.60
N SER A 486 -25.30 10.37 2.09
CA SER A 486 -24.23 9.36 2.11
C SER A 486 -24.13 8.59 3.42
N LYS A 487 -25.06 8.77 4.37
CA LYS A 487 -24.98 8.14 5.68
C LYS A 487 -25.05 6.61 5.59
N LYS A 488 -24.20 5.93 6.35
CA LYS A 488 -24.15 4.46 6.42
C LYS A 488 -25.09 3.86 7.48
N GLN A 489 -25.57 4.67 8.43
CA GLN A 489 -26.43 4.22 9.53
C GLN A 489 -27.72 5.05 9.61
N GLU A 490 -28.63 4.64 10.50
CA GLU A 490 -29.92 5.31 10.70
C GLU A 490 -29.75 6.81 11.03
N PHE A 491 -28.78 7.14 11.87
CA PHE A 491 -28.46 8.51 12.29
C PHE A 491 -27.05 8.92 11.87
N LEU A 492 -26.81 10.23 11.72
CA LEU A 492 -25.48 10.78 11.49
C LEU A 492 -24.64 10.75 12.76
N ARG A 493 -23.51 10.06 12.71
CA ARG A 493 -22.63 9.79 13.84
C ARG A 493 -21.54 10.86 13.95
N THR A 494 -20.67 10.68 14.94
CA THR A 494 -19.51 11.53 15.14
C THR A 494 -18.59 11.56 13.91
N CYS A 495 -18.31 10.42 13.27
CA CYS A 495 -17.47 10.41 12.07
C CYS A 495 -18.10 11.18 10.90
N ASP A 496 -19.43 11.17 10.76
CA ASP A 496 -20.16 11.96 9.76
C ASP A 496 -20.11 13.48 10.09
N LEU A 497 -19.99 13.85 11.38
CA LEU A 497 -19.80 15.23 11.80
C LEU A 497 -18.40 15.75 11.43
N PHE A 498 -17.37 14.90 11.48
CA PHE A 498 -16.04 15.24 10.95
C PHE A 498 -16.13 15.55 9.44
N ASP A 499 -16.77 14.69 8.66
CA ASP A 499 -16.94 14.89 7.22
C ASP A 499 -17.68 16.21 6.90
N ALA A 500 -18.70 16.54 7.70
CA ALA A 500 -19.43 17.79 7.55
C ALA A 500 -18.58 19.04 7.89
N VAL A 501 -17.78 18.98 8.96
CA VAL A 501 -16.86 20.07 9.33
C VAL A 501 -15.79 20.26 8.25
N GLU A 502 -15.23 19.17 7.73
CA GLU A 502 -14.25 19.18 6.65
C GLU A 502 -14.82 19.85 5.39
N LYS A 503 -15.99 19.39 4.91
CA LYS A 503 -16.61 19.95 3.70
C LYS A 503 -16.89 21.45 3.83
N CYS A 504 -17.40 21.92 4.98
CA CYS A 504 -17.59 23.35 5.22
C CYS A 504 -16.27 24.14 5.13
N LEU A 505 -15.19 23.62 5.72
CA LEU A 505 -13.86 24.25 5.67
C LEU A 505 -13.26 24.23 4.27
N LEU A 506 -13.40 23.13 3.53
CA LEU A 506 -12.92 23.02 2.15
C LEU A 506 -13.63 24.02 1.24
N ILE A 507 -14.96 24.18 1.36
CA ILE A 507 -15.70 25.21 0.60
C ILE A 507 -15.14 26.60 0.89
N CYS A 508 -14.93 26.95 2.16
CA CYS A 508 -14.31 28.22 2.54
C CYS A 508 -12.90 28.39 1.96
N PHE A 509 -12.07 27.35 2.05
CA PHE A 509 -10.71 27.35 1.55
C PHE A 509 -10.66 27.61 0.03
N PHE A 510 -11.40 26.82 -0.75
CA PHE A 510 -11.42 26.93 -2.21
C PHE A 510 -12.06 28.22 -2.71
N LYS A 511 -13.01 28.82 -1.97
CA LYS A 511 -13.52 30.15 -2.28
C LYS A 511 -12.48 31.26 -2.12
N ARG A 512 -11.53 31.09 -1.19
CA ARG A 512 -10.42 32.04 -1.01
C ARG A 512 -9.24 31.76 -1.95
N PHE A 513 -9.14 30.54 -2.47
CA PHE A 513 -8.13 30.13 -3.44
C PHE A 513 -8.77 29.44 -4.66
N PRO A 514 -9.42 30.21 -5.55
CA PRO A 514 -10.13 29.64 -6.70
C PRO A 514 -9.18 28.95 -7.69
N ASP A 515 -7.91 29.36 -7.75
CA ASP A 515 -6.94 28.82 -8.72
C ASP A 515 -6.54 27.35 -8.45
N VAL A 516 -6.84 26.83 -7.26
CA VAL A 516 -6.65 25.40 -6.91
C VAL A 516 -7.97 24.62 -6.89
N SER A 517 -9.11 25.26 -7.19
CA SER A 517 -10.44 24.63 -7.17
C SER A 517 -10.76 23.78 -8.42
N TYR A 518 -9.85 23.76 -9.40
CA TYR A 518 -9.97 23.03 -10.66
C TYR A 518 -9.15 21.73 -10.70
N LEU A 519 -8.47 21.40 -9.61
CA LEU A 519 -7.95 20.05 -9.36
C LEU A 519 -9.08 19.17 -8.86
#